data_AF-A0A179GB39-F1
#
_entry.id   AF-A0A179GB39-F1
#
_cell.length_a   1.000
_cell.length_b   1.000
_cell.length_c   1.000
_cell.angle_alpha   90.00
_cell.angle_beta   90.00
_cell.angle_gamma   90.00
#
_symmetry.space_group_name_H-M   'P 1'
#
loop_
_entity.id
_entity.type
_entity.pdbx_description
1 polymer ?
#
loop_
_entity_poly.entity_id
_entity_poly.type
_entity_poly.pdbx_seq_one_letter_code
_entity_poly.pdbx_strand_id
1 'polypeptide(L)'
;MHPPRVVFYSLFPLYGITFAGITSYGANFGFIGVSITLYQPECAWSCLFCIAPPLNCTTEDLAVSVPEKRDAPDESAPAPQYPSGNGWNVTLESTPQCKANNDFYLQTVAYCLKSRCTDLPSIQLEEFWDRDVPFLFEGNKGALPVPRQSYTQVLGAIKEPPTELLNNTVFLNYTAVVPDDIYIPEYNTLRYYAANEVTHEIYGLAIFLSGVAIPISVSLLRFLPWPTSWVTKFNAYLIDPPLLGHSHSAPIWGLGIMPTRGQALFIAYLWLINILLSACGYEVFLPSLFYPDKQYQVETWVANRFGVLSFAQLPLVLLYAGRNNILLWLTNWSHSTFLLLHRWAAFLCMLQAVLHSIVYLHMAVAHLGGLDHAEESVEPYWYWGIIGTLAMALMVVLSVQPIRQRVYEAFLAIHIALAVMTIVGCYYHITPKYGQDYGFQTWLYITIALWVFDRAARLARSIRGGIKLCGESGKTTPSLWRELSSPSALALYRL
;
A
#
# COMPACT_ATOMS: atom_id res chain seq x y z
N MET A 1 37.36 -42.50 6.78
CA MET A 1 37.18 -41.21 7.47
C MET A 1 37.28 -40.08 6.45
N HIS A 2 36.13 -39.56 6.03
CA HIS A 2 35.86 -38.17 5.64
C HIS A 2 34.38 -38.11 5.17
N PRO A 3 33.57 -37.14 5.63
CA PRO A 3 32.12 -37.16 5.43
C PRO A 3 31.73 -36.61 4.06
N PRO A 4 30.57 -36.99 3.49
CA PRO A 4 30.02 -36.29 2.34
C PRO A 4 29.36 -34.99 2.79
N ARG A 5 29.68 -33.90 2.08
CA ARG A 5 29.02 -32.59 2.20
C ARG A 5 27.60 -32.68 1.62
N VAL A 6 26.60 -32.49 2.47
CA VAL A 6 25.21 -32.31 2.05
C VAL A 6 25.04 -30.85 1.64
N VAL A 7 24.92 -30.60 0.33
CA VAL A 7 24.49 -29.30 -0.21
C VAL A 7 22.96 -29.31 -0.19
N PHE A 8 22.36 -28.50 0.67
CA PHE A 8 20.93 -28.21 0.63
C PHE A 8 20.64 -27.34 -0.59
N TYR A 9 20.05 -27.91 -1.63
CA TYR A 9 19.40 -27.14 -2.69
C TYR A 9 18.03 -26.69 -2.17
N SER A 10 17.94 -25.41 -1.80
CA SER A 10 16.68 -24.69 -1.63
C SER A 10 15.99 -24.56 -2.99
N LEU A 11 14.89 -25.30 -3.17
CA LEU A 11 13.99 -25.14 -4.31
C LEU A 11 13.12 -23.90 -4.09
N PHE A 12 13.62 -22.75 -4.55
CA PHE A 12 12.79 -21.62 -4.97
C PHE A 12 13.28 -21.18 -6.35
N PRO A 13 12.57 -21.57 -7.43
CA PRO A 13 12.64 -20.80 -8.65
C PRO A 13 11.20 -20.45 -9.09
N LEU A 14 10.79 -19.22 -8.81
CA LEU A 14 9.78 -18.53 -9.61
C LEU A 14 10.31 -17.11 -9.87
N TYR A 15 11.42 -17.05 -10.60
CA TYR A 15 11.82 -15.89 -11.38
C TYR A 15 11.34 -16.12 -12.80
N GLY A 16 10.57 -15.18 -13.34
CA GLY A 16 10.11 -15.23 -14.73
C GLY A 16 8.70 -14.72 -14.93
N ILE A 17 8.38 -13.53 -14.42
CA ILE A 17 7.38 -12.70 -15.09
C ILE A 17 8.19 -11.65 -15.84
N THR A 18 8.18 -11.79 -17.16
CA THR A 18 8.71 -10.80 -18.11
C THR A 18 8.04 -9.46 -17.84
N PHE A 19 8.81 -8.49 -17.33
CA PHE A 19 8.40 -7.10 -17.20
C PHE A 19 8.30 -6.49 -18.59
N ALA A 20 7.07 -6.36 -19.08
CA ALA A 20 6.75 -5.53 -20.24
C ALA A 20 5.47 -4.77 -19.91
N GLY A 21 5.67 -3.58 -19.33
CA GLY A 21 4.63 -2.65 -18.93
C GLY A 21 5.28 -1.41 -18.34
N ILE A 22 5.63 -0.47 -19.20
CA ILE A 22 6.05 0.89 -18.83
C ILE A 22 4.86 1.55 -18.14
N THR A 23 4.98 1.98 -16.89
CA THR A 23 3.94 2.80 -16.24
C THR A 23 4.53 3.76 -15.22
N SER A 24 4.50 5.04 -15.61
CA SER A 24 5.02 6.18 -14.88
C SER A 24 4.20 6.58 -13.66
N TYR A 25 4.75 7.55 -12.93
CA TYR A 25 4.02 8.41 -12.02
C TYR A 25 2.82 9.04 -12.74
N GLY A 26 1.60 8.78 -12.27
CA GLY A 26 0.38 9.33 -12.86
C GLY A 26 -0.62 8.26 -13.30
N ALA A 27 -1.58 8.00 -12.42
CA ALA A 27 -2.85 7.30 -12.69
C ALA A 27 -2.77 5.86 -13.23
N ASN A 28 -2.43 4.88 -12.38
CA ASN A 28 -2.70 3.46 -12.67
C ASN A 28 -2.97 2.65 -11.40
N PHE A 29 -3.89 1.69 -11.49
CA PHE A 29 -4.16 0.71 -10.43
C PHE A 29 -2.99 -0.26 -10.27
N GLY A 30 -2.68 -0.65 -9.03
CA GLY A 30 -1.75 -1.74 -8.71
C GLY A 30 -0.73 -1.40 -7.62
N PHE A 31 0.46 -2.00 -7.69
CA PHE A 31 1.43 -1.99 -6.58
C PHE A 31 2.79 -1.42 -7.01
N ILE A 32 3.42 -0.67 -6.10
CA ILE A 32 4.76 -0.13 -6.27
C ILE A 32 5.75 -1.29 -6.48
N GLY A 33 6.58 -1.19 -7.51
CA GLY A 33 7.55 -2.22 -7.89
C GLY A 33 6.99 -3.40 -8.69
N VAL A 34 5.68 -3.44 -8.92
CA VAL A 34 5.04 -4.44 -9.80
C VAL A 34 4.46 -3.78 -11.03
N SER A 35 3.51 -2.87 -10.85
CA SER A 35 2.81 -2.16 -11.93
C SER A 35 2.93 -0.65 -11.82
N ILE A 36 3.46 -0.14 -10.72
CA ILE A 36 3.78 1.28 -10.53
C ILE A 36 5.29 1.38 -10.38
N THR A 37 5.95 2.12 -11.26
CA THR A 37 7.39 2.41 -11.13
C THR A 37 7.60 3.80 -10.55
N LEU A 38 8.18 3.87 -9.36
CA LEU A 38 8.46 5.13 -8.68
C LEU A 38 9.85 5.65 -9.07
N TYR A 39 9.92 6.91 -9.51
CA TYR A 39 11.16 7.61 -9.89
C TYR A 39 12.07 6.85 -10.87
N GLN A 40 11.49 6.12 -11.82
CA GLN A 40 12.24 5.42 -12.87
C GLN A 40 12.15 6.18 -14.21
N PRO A 41 13.27 6.39 -14.92
CA PRO A 41 14.64 6.07 -14.52
C PRO A 41 15.20 7.09 -13.50
N GLU A 42 15.98 6.63 -12.51
CA GLU A 42 16.39 7.47 -11.37
C GLU A 42 17.21 8.67 -11.80
N CYS A 43 18.14 8.49 -12.74
CA CYS A 43 19.00 9.57 -13.21
C CYS A 43 18.22 10.73 -13.84
N ALA A 44 17.09 10.44 -14.50
CA ALA A 44 16.30 11.44 -15.19
C ALA A 44 15.42 12.22 -14.22
N TRP A 45 14.79 11.53 -13.28
CA TRP A 45 14.02 12.14 -12.20
C TRP A 45 14.90 13.01 -11.30
N SER A 46 16.12 12.57 -10.99
CA SER A 46 17.07 13.40 -10.22
C SER A 46 17.44 14.67 -10.97
N CYS A 47 17.75 14.58 -12.26
CA CYS A 47 17.98 15.78 -13.08
C CYS A 47 16.80 16.75 -13.02
N LEU A 48 15.58 16.23 -13.16
CA LEU A 48 14.37 17.03 -13.14
C LEU A 48 14.13 17.72 -11.79
N PHE A 49 14.36 17.03 -10.66
CA PHE A 49 14.11 17.55 -9.32
C PHE A 49 15.21 18.50 -8.82
N CYS A 50 16.45 18.33 -9.28
CA CYS A 50 17.53 19.28 -8.96
C CYS A 50 17.30 20.67 -9.58
N ILE A 51 16.60 20.76 -10.72
CA ILE A 51 16.45 21.98 -11.50
C ILE A 51 15.14 22.68 -11.10
N ALA A 52 15.23 23.49 -10.03
CA ALA A 52 14.12 24.31 -9.54
C ALA A 52 14.47 25.81 -9.35
N PRO A 53 15.17 26.47 -10.29
CA PRO A 53 15.41 27.92 -10.21
C PRO A 53 14.16 28.73 -10.59
N PRO A 54 14.07 30.01 -10.20
CA PRO A 54 13.06 30.92 -10.74
C PRO A 54 13.12 30.99 -12.27
N LEU A 55 11.98 30.87 -12.93
CA LEU A 55 11.89 30.92 -14.40
C LEU A 55 11.19 32.20 -14.85
N ASN A 56 11.63 32.74 -15.99
CA ASN A 56 10.91 33.80 -16.68
C ASN A 56 9.73 33.20 -17.46
N CYS A 57 8.51 33.50 -17.03
CA CYS A 57 7.28 32.99 -17.60
C CYS A 57 6.45 34.13 -18.20
N THR A 58 5.80 33.91 -19.34
CA THR A 58 4.87 34.91 -19.89
C THR A 58 3.57 34.92 -19.08
N THR A 59 2.82 36.02 -19.15
CA THR A 59 1.49 36.08 -18.51
C THR A 59 0.52 35.03 -19.06
N GLU A 60 0.70 34.58 -20.30
CA GLU A 60 -0.09 33.48 -20.89
C GLU A 60 0.28 32.13 -20.27
N ASP A 61 1.57 31.87 -20.07
CA ASP A 61 2.04 30.64 -19.41
C ASP A 61 1.53 30.53 -17.96
N LEU A 62 1.37 31.68 -17.29
CA LEU A 62 0.89 31.77 -15.91
C LEU A 62 -0.65 31.81 -15.80
N ALA A 63 -1.37 32.06 -16.90
CA ALA A 63 -2.84 32.15 -16.89
C ALA A 63 -3.53 30.80 -16.67
N VAL A 64 -2.81 29.69 -16.85
CA VAL A 64 -3.28 28.33 -16.55
C VAL A 64 -2.90 28.00 -15.11
N SER A 65 -3.82 28.24 -14.18
CA SER A 65 -3.57 28.04 -12.75
C SER A 65 -3.33 26.57 -12.40
N VAL A 66 -2.23 26.34 -11.68
CA VAL A 66 -2.03 25.14 -10.86
C VAL A 66 -2.89 25.29 -9.60
N PRO A 67 -3.51 24.21 -9.06
CA PRO A 67 -4.17 24.30 -7.77
C PRO A 67 -3.18 24.77 -6.70
N GLU A 68 -3.63 25.73 -5.90
CA GLU A 68 -2.91 26.34 -4.78
C GLU A 68 -2.30 25.27 -3.85
N LYS A 69 -1.00 25.43 -3.56
CA LYS A 69 -0.26 24.55 -2.64
C LYS A 69 -0.88 24.66 -1.25
N ARG A 70 -1.23 23.53 -0.61
CA ARG A 70 -1.80 23.53 0.74
C ARG A 70 -0.76 23.64 1.87
N ASP A 71 0.53 23.68 1.50
CA ASP A 71 1.65 23.92 2.41
C ASP A 71 2.49 25.10 1.89
N ALA A 72 1.95 26.30 2.04
CA ALA A 72 2.77 27.51 2.04
C ALA A 72 3.44 27.60 3.42
N PRO A 73 4.77 27.66 3.53
CA PRO A 73 5.40 28.01 4.79
C PRO A 73 4.90 29.39 5.23
N ASP A 74 4.65 29.53 6.53
CA ASP A 74 4.26 30.74 7.26
C ASP A 74 4.47 32.05 6.47
N GLU A 75 3.37 32.81 6.23
CA GLU A 75 3.31 34.11 5.53
C GLU A 75 4.16 35.23 6.20
N SER A 76 5.03 34.90 7.15
CA SER A 76 5.83 35.84 7.94
C SER A 76 7.14 36.28 7.26
N ALA A 77 7.53 35.68 6.13
CA ALA A 77 8.69 36.11 5.34
C ALA A 77 8.27 36.82 4.04
N PRO A 78 8.79 38.02 3.72
CA PRO A 78 8.51 38.66 2.44
C PRO A 78 9.04 37.78 1.30
N ALA A 79 8.15 37.33 0.42
CA ALA A 79 8.53 36.57 -0.77
C ALA A 79 9.60 37.36 -1.55
N PRO A 80 10.71 36.71 -1.97
CA PRO A 80 11.73 37.40 -2.76
C PRO A 80 11.09 38.00 -4.01
N GLN A 81 11.17 39.34 -4.14
CA GLN A 81 10.66 40.03 -5.31
C GLN A 81 11.64 39.85 -6.46
N TYR A 82 11.23 39.06 -7.45
CA TYR A 82 11.96 38.90 -8.70
C TYR A 82 11.60 40.00 -9.70
N PRO A 83 12.49 40.32 -10.66
CA PRO A 83 12.16 41.28 -11.72
C PRO A 83 10.93 40.81 -12.50
N SER A 84 10.00 41.73 -12.73
CA SER A 84 8.77 41.53 -13.50
C SER A 84 8.60 42.67 -14.50
N GLY A 85 7.92 42.39 -15.61
CA GLY A 85 7.68 43.37 -16.67
C GLY A 85 6.30 43.22 -17.29
N ASN A 86 6.00 44.08 -18.28
CA ASN A 86 4.73 44.01 -18.99
C ASN A 86 4.67 42.72 -19.83
N GLY A 87 3.82 41.78 -19.41
CA GLY A 87 3.58 40.51 -20.12
C GLY A 87 4.49 39.35 -19.70
N TRP A 88 5.37 39.51 -18.72
CA TRP A 88 6.22 38.45 -18.19
C TRP A 88 6.55 38.64 -16.71
N ASN A 89 6.75 37.54 -16.01
CA ASN A 89 7.07 37.52 -14.59
C ASN A 89 8.08 36.41 -14.28
N VAL A 90 9.08 36.71 -13.46
CA VAL A 90 9.99 35.69 -12.93
C VAL A 90 9.40 35.12 -11.65
N THR A 91 9.23 33.80 -11.61
CA THR A 91 8.60 33.12 -10.47
C THR A 91 9.28 31.80 -10.13
N LEU A 92 9.28 31.45 -8.84
CA LEU A 92 9.62 30.11 -8.34
C LEU A 92 8.51 29.10 -8.64
N GLU A 93 7.26 29.55 -8.71
CA GLU A 93 6.08 28.74 -8.99
C GLU A 93 5.82 28.67 -10.49
N SER A 94 6.79 28.15 -11.23
CA SER A 94 6.66 28.00 -12.68
C SER A 94 5.62 26.94 -13.04
N THR A 95 4.66 27.31 -13.90
CA THR A 95 3.65 26.38 -14.42
C THR A 95 4.28 25.35 -15.36
N PRO A 96 3.65 24.18 -15.56
CA PRO A 96 4.11 23.21 -16.55
C PRO A 96 4.22 23.79 -17.95
N GLN A 97 3.33 24.73 -18.30
CA GLN A 97 3.36 25.45 -19.56
C GLN A 97 4.62 26.32 -19.69
N CYS A 98 4.98 27.05 -18.64
CA CYS A 98 6.20 27.85 -18.62
C CYS A 98 7.44 26.97 -18.79
N LYS A 99 7.53 25.85 -18.07
CA LYS A 99 8.63 24.88 -18.20
C LYS A 99 8.74 24.31 -19.61
N ALA A 100 7.61 23.94 -20.22
CA ALA A 100 7.56 23.42 -21.58
C ALA A 100 7.98 24.44 -22.65
N ASN A 101 7.88 25.75 -22.36
CA ASN A 101 8.19 26.84 -23.29
C ASN A 101 9.55 27.52 -23.02
N ASN A 102 10.19 27.28 -21.88
CA ASN A 102 11.40 28.00 -21.48
C ASN A 102 12.68 27.32 -22.01
N ASP A 103 13.35 27.97 -22.96
CA ASP A 103 14.53 27.42 -23.65
C ASP A 103 15.68 27.08 -22.69
N PHE A 104 15.98 27.91 -21.69
CA PHE A 104 17.10 27.68 -20.76
C PHE A 104 16.80 26.54 -19.79
N TYR A 105 15.56 26.41 -19.34
CA TYR A 105 15.11 25.28 -18.55
C TYR A 105 15.28 23.97 -19.33
N LEU A 106 14.73 23.91 -20.55
CA LEU A 106 14.84 22.74 -21.41
C LEU A 106 16.32 22.41 -21.69
N GLN A 107 17.15 23.38 -22.08
CA GLN A 107 18.57 23.13 -22.34
C GLN A 107 19.31 22.58 -21.11
N THR A 108 19.02 23.11 -19.92
CA THR A 108 19.62 22.67 -18.66
C THR A 108 19.21 21.23 -18.31
N VAL A 109 17.92 20.90 -18.44
CA VAL A 109 17.41 19.54 -18.24
C VAL A 109 18.03 18.58 -19.25
N ALA A 110 18.01 18.93 -20.54
CA ALA A 110 18.54 18.08 -21.61
C ALA A 110 20.04 17.78 -21.39
N TYR A 111 20.82 18.78 -21.01
CA TYR A 111 22.23 18.61 -20.71
C TYR A 111 22.48 17.75 -19.47
N CYS A 112 21.67 17.89 -18.42
CA CYS A 112 21.72 17.00 -17.26
C CYS A 112 21.44 15.55 -17.66
N LEU A 113 20.36 15.30 -18.43
CA LEU A 113 20.02 13.96 -18.90
C LEU A 113 21.17 13.35 -19.73
N LYS A 114 21.74 14.12 -20.66
CA LYS A 114 22.88 13.66 -21.47
C LYS A 114 24.10 13.31 -20.62
N SER A 115 24.39 14.08 -19.58
CA SER A 115 25.58 13.87 -18.74
C SER A 115 25.41 12.78 -17.70
N ARG A 116 24.20 12.58 -17.17
CA ARG A 116 23.93 11.66 -16.05
C ARG A 116 23.30 10.34 -16.48
N CYS A 117 22.50 10.31 -17.54
CA CYS A 117 21.79 9.13 -18.02
C CYS A 117 22.48 8.45 -19.21
N THR A 118 23.77 8.15 -19.10
CA THR A 118 24.55 7.60 -20.22
C THR A 118 24.19 6.15 -20.58
N ASP A 119 23.61 5.40 -19.64
CA ASP A 119 23.24 4.00 -19.82
C ASP A 119 21.86 3.80 -20.49
N LEU A 120 21.08 4.89 -20.67
CA LEU A 120 19.73 4.81 -21.20
C LEU A 120 19.69 5.01 -22.72
N PRO A 121 18.88 4.24 -23.45
CA PRO A 121 18.61 4.50 -24.86
C PRO A 121 17.98 5.87 -25.06
N SER A 122 18.38 6.57 -26.13
CA SER A 122 17.82 7.89 -26.47
C SER A 122 16.30 7.89 -26.61
N ILE A 123 15.70 6.78 -27.06
CA ILE A 123 14.24 6.63 -27.15
C ILE A 123 13.55 6.71 -25.79
N GLN A 124 14.14 6.13 -24.73
CA GLN A 124 13.58 6.22 -23.39
C GLN A 124 13.70 7.64 -22.81
N LEU A 125 14.78 8.34 -23.16
CA LEU A 125 14.97 9.74 -22.77
C LEU A 125 13.98 10.67 -23.49
N GLU A 126 13.67 10.43 -24.76
CA GLU A 126 12.61 11.15 -25.49
C GLU A 126 11.23 10.89 -24.89
N GLU A 127 10.91 9.62 -24.57
CA GLU A 127 9.63 9.30 -23.92
C GLU A 127 9.49 9.96 -22.54
N PHE A 128 10.57 9.98 -21.74
CA PHE A 128 10.61 10.71 -20.47
C PHE A 128 10.49 12.22 -20.69
N TRP A 129 11.16 12.75 -21.72
CA TRP A 129 11.14 14.17 -22.05
C TRP A 129 9.74 14.68 -22.33
N ASP A 130 9.03 14.01 -23.23
CA ASP A 130 7.67 14.41 -23.63
C ASP A 130 6.66 14.25 -22.50
N ARG A 131 6.86 13.27 -21.62
CA ARG A 131 5.91 12.92 -20.56
C ARG A 131 6.11 13.73 -19.27
N ASP A 132 7.35 13.86 -18.80
CA ASP A 132 7.64 14.22 -17.42
C ASP A 132 8.34 15.58 -17.24
N VAL A 133 9.08 16.10 -18.24
CA VAL A 133 9.86 17.35 -18.10
C VAL A 133 9.03 18.59 -17.75
N PRO A 134 7.82 18.81 -18.29
CA PRO A 134 6.92 19.88 -17.84
C PRO A 134 6.54 19.79 -16.36
N PHE A 135 6.74 18.62 -15.75
CA PHE A 135 6.55 18.23 -14.36
C PHE A 135 5.59 19.07 -13.50
N LEU A 136 4.56 18.39 -13.00
CA LEU A 136 3.62 18.93 -12.03
C LEU A 136 3.56 18.02 -10.80
N PHE A 137 3.81 18.62 -9.61
CA PHE A 137 3.71 17.93 -8.32
C PHE A 137 2.25 17.52 -8.03
N GLU A 138 1.30 18.45 -8.15
CA GLU A 138 -0.12 18.24 -7.82
C GLU A 138 -1.05 18.71 -8.94
N GLY A 139 -2.10 17.93 -9.22
CA GLY A 139 -3.10 18.26 -10.24
C GLY A 139 -3.26 17.17 -11.30
N ASN A 140 -3.96 17.50 -12.39
CA ASN A 140 -4.24 16.55 -13.46
C ASN A 140 -3.02 16.34 -14.37
N LYS A 141 -2.22 15.31 -14.09
CA LYS A 141 -1.04 14.92 -14.88
C LYS A 141 -1.39 14.44 -16.30
N GLY A 142 -2.63 14.04 -16.55
CA GLY A 142 -3.09 13.59 -17.88
C GLY A 142 -3.27 14.72 -18.90
N ALA A 143 -3.08 15.98 -18.50
CA ALA A 143 -3.23 17.16 -19.37
C ALA A 143 -1.94 18.01 -19.43
N LEU A 144 -0.78 17.42 -19.12
CA LEU A 144 0.49 18.14 -19.20
C LEU A 144 0.83 18.53 -20.65
N PRO A 145 1.35 19.74 -20.88
CA PRO A 145 1.76 20.17 -22.21
C PRO A 145 3.02 19.43 -22.64
N VAL A 146 3.17 19.14 -23.92
CA VAL A 146 4.43 18.59 -24.45
C VAL A 146 5.46 19.73 -24.55
N PRO A 147 6.74 19.51 -24.18
CA PRO A 147 7.80 20.49 -24.40
C PRO A 147 7.81 21.00 -25.85
N ARG A 148 8.07 22.30 -26.02
CA ARG A 148 8.06 22.98 -27.33
C ARG A 148 9.03 22.36 -28.33
N GLN A 149 10.13 21.79 -27.84
CA GLN A 149 11.19 21.17 -28.62
C GLN A 149 11.43 19.76 -28.09
N SER A 150 11.71 18.81 -29.00
CA SER A 150 12.12 17.44 -28.62
C SER A 150 13.49 17.44 -27.96
N TYR A 151 13.80 16.39 -27.19
CA TYR A 151 15.07 16.27 -26.48
C TYR A 151 16.27 16.33 -27.45
N THR A 152 16.19 15.63 -28.59
CA THR A 152 17.23 15.63 -29.61
C THR A 152 17.42 17.01 -30.25
N GLN A 153 16.34 17.77 -30.47
CA GLN A 153 16.43 19.13 -31.00
C GLN A 153 17.13 20.07 -30.02
N VAL A 154 16.75 20.02 -28.74
CA VAL A 154 17.36 20.84 -27.68
C VAL A 154 18.85 20.50 -27.53
N LEU A 155 19.19 19.21 -27.49
CA LEU A 155 20.60 18.79 -27.44
C LEU A 155 21.41 19.25 -28.65
N GLY A 156 20.82 19.20 -29.85
CA GLY A 156 21.47 19.68 -31.07
C GLY A 156 21.68 21.20 -31.08
N ALA A 157 20.88 21.95 -30.33
CA ALA A 157 21.03 23.40 -30.17
C ALA A 157 22.21 23.77 -29.25
N ILE A 158 22.61 22.89 -28.32
CA ILE A 158 23.74 23.09 -27.41
C ILE A 158 25.05 22.83 -28.17
N LYS A 159 25.63 23.89 -28.74
CA LYS A 159 26.88 23.80 -29.53
C LYS A 159 28.14 23.63 -28.69
N GLU A 160 28.17 24.27 -27.53
CA GLU A 160 29.30 24.24 -26.60
C GLU A 160 28.83 23.74 -25.23
N PRO A 161 29.66 22.96 -24.50
CA PRO A 161 29.29 22.49 -23.18
C PRO A 161 29.15 23.67 -22.22
N PRO A 162 28.03 23.79 -21.48
CA PRO A 162 27.85 24.84 -20.49
C PRO A 162 28.92 24.76 -19.40
N THR A 163 29.35 25.92 -18.90
CA THR A 163 30.38 26.05 -17.84
C THR A 163 29.82 26.57 -16.52
N GLU A 164 28.68 27.25 -16.55
CA GLU A 164 28.07 27.86 -15.36
C GLU A 164 27.31 26.81 -14.55
N LEU A 165 27.51 26.81 -13.24
CA LEU A 165 26.85 25.86 -12.33
C LEU A 165 25.44 26.33 -12.00
N LEU A 166 24.51 25.38 -11.87
CA LEU A 166 23.13 25.66 -11.47
C LEU A 166 23.07 26.32 -10.09
N ASN A 167 22.34 27.43 -10.00
CA ASN A 167 22.00 28.08 -8.73
C ASN A 167 20.48 28.29 -8.63
N ASN A 168 19.81 27.50 -7.80
CA ASN A 168 18.36 27.55 -7.62
C ASN A 168 17.82 28.84 -6.96
N THR A 169 18.68 29.74 -6.49
CA THR A 169 18.27 31.03 -5.91
C THR A 169 18.21 32.16 -6.95
N VAL A 170 18.87 31.97 -8.10
CA VAL A 170 18.97 32.96 -9.18
C VAL A 170 18.12 32.52 -10.35
N PHE A 171 17.45 33.46 -11.00
CA PHE A 171 16.61 33.14 -12.15
C PHE A 171 17.44 32.56 -13.31
N LEU A 172 16.89 31.56 -14.00
CA LEU A 172 17.61 30.81 -15.02
C LEU A 172 17.57 31.53 -16.38
N ASN A 173 18.68 32.17 -16.76
CA ASN A 173 18.86 32.84 -18.05
C ASN A 173 20.10 32.34 -18.82
N TYR A 174 20.63 31.20 -18.43
CA TYR A 174 21.75 30.50 -19.06
C TYR A 174 21.49 29.00 -18.97
N THR A 175 22.22 28.24 -19.79
CA THR A 175 22.21 26.78 -19.71
C THR A 175 23.18 26.35 -18.62
N ALA A 176 22.66 25.73 -17.56
CA ALA A 176 23.43 25.40 -16.38
C ALA A 176 23.95 23.96 -16.38
N VAL A 177 25.05 23.74 -15.66
CA VAL A 177 25.55 22.41 -15.29
C VAL A 177 25.04 22.09 -13.89
N VAL A 178 24.37 20.94 -13.73
CA VAL A 178 23.93 20.47 -12.41
C VAL A 178 25.14 19.89 -11.65
N PRO A 179 25.59 20.54 -10.56
CA PRO A 179 26.78 20.11 -9.84
C PRO A 179 26.51 18.85 -8.99
N ASP A 180 27.57 18.13 -8.65
CA ASP A 180 27.51 16.85 -7.93
C ASP A 180 26.94 16.99 -6.51
N ASP A 181 27.17 18.13 -5.86
CA ASP A 181 26.67 18.45 -4.51
C ASP A 181 25.15 18.63 -4.46
N ILE A 182 24.51 18.94 -5.60
CA ILE A 182 23.04 18.97 -5.73
C ILE A 182 22.53 17.62 -6.26
N TYR A 183 23.16 17.07 -7.30
CA TYR A 183 22.66 15.87 -7.98
C TYR A 183 22.78 14.59 -7.14
N ILE A 184 23.91 14.37 -6.47
CA ILE A 184 24.17 13.10 -5.78
C ILE A 184 23.21 12.90 -4.59
N PRO A 185 22.94 13.90 -3.73
CA PRO A 185 21.95 13.77 -2.67
C PRO A 185 20.54 13.46 -3.21
N GLU A 186 20.10 14.16 -4.26
CA GLU A 186 18.81 13.93 -4.90
C GLU A 186 18.71 12.49 -5.46
N TYR A 187 19.72 12.07 -6.21
CA TYR A 187 19.79 10.72 -6.79
C TYR A 187 19.73 9.63 -5.73
N ASN A 188 20.53 9.76 -4.68
CA ASN A 188 20.50 8.80 -3.58
C ASN A 188 19.13 8.83 -2.88
N THR A 189 18.57 10.01 -2.60
CA THR A 189 17.24 10.14 -1.98
C THR A 189 16.16 9.44 -2.77
N LEU A 190 16.01 9.72 -4.06
CA LEU A 190 14.97 9.09 -4.87
C LEU A 190 15.17 7.58 -4.99
N ARG A 191 16.42 7.14 -5.20
CA ARG A 191 16.76 5.72 -5.33
C ARG A 191 16.42 4.93 -4.06
N TYR A 192 16.92 5.37 -2.91
CA TYR A 192 16.71 4.66 -1.64
C TYR A 192 15.26 4.79 -1.14
N TYR A 193 14.60 5.92 -1.41
CA TYR A 193 13.16 6.06 -1.13
C TYR A 193 12.35 5.06 -1.94
N ALA A 194 12.54 5.01 -3.26
CA ALA A 194 11.85 4.06 -4.14
C ALA A 194 12.15 2.61 -3.76
N ALA A 195 13.40 2.27 -3.45
CA ALA A 195 13.78 0.92 -3.03
C ALA A 195 13.06 0.48 -1.74
N ASN A 196 12.97 1.36 -0.73
CA ASN A 196 12.25 1.06 0.50
C ASN A 196 10.74 0.89 0.25
N GLU A 197 10.11 1.76 -0.55
CA GLU A 197 8.68 1.66 -0.89
C GLU A 197 8.35 0.39 -1.69
N VAL A 198 9.18 0.04 -2.67
CA VAL A 198 9.07 -1.25 -3.39
C VAL A 198 9.16 -2.41 -2.40
N THR A 199 10.09 -2.33 -1.44
CA THR A 199 10.23 -3.37 -0.42
C THR A 199 9.00 -3.43 0.49
N HIS A 200 8.40 -2.29 0.88
CA HIS A 200 7.12 -2.21 1.63
C HIS A 200 6.05 -3.06 0.96
N GLU A 201 5.81 -2.80 -0.33
CA GLU A 201 4.76 -3.46 -1.09
C GLU A 201 5.06 -4.94 -1.36
N ILE A 202 6.31 -5.31 -1.70
CA ILE A 202 6.68 -6.72 -1.90
C ILE A 202 6.45 -7.53 -0.62
N TYR A 203 6.75 -6.98 0.54
CA TYR A 203 6.51 -7.67 1.80
C TYR A 203 5.02 -7.76 2.12
N GLY A 204 4.23 -6.72 1.83
CA GLY A 204 2.77 -6.78 1.92
C GLY A 204 2.18 -7.89 1.04
N LEU A 205 2.62 -7.96 -0.22
CA LEU A 205 2.28 -9.04 -1.16
C LEU A 205 2.71 -10.40 -0.63
N ALA A 206 3.90 -10.53 -0.05
CA ALA A 206 4.37 -11.79 0.52
C ALA A 206 3.43 -12.27 1.64
N ILE A 207 2.98 -11.39 2.54
CA ILE A 207 2.02 -11.73 3.61
C ILE A 207 0.66 -12.13 3.04
N PHE A 208 0.11 -11.33 2.12
CA PHE A 208 -1.19 -11.61 1.53
C PHE A 208 -1.17 -12.92 0.74
N LEU A 209 -0.22 -13.06 -0.20
CA LEU A 209 -0.12 -14.22 -1.08
C LEU A 209 0.21 -15.49 -0.30
N SER A 210 1.09 -15.45 0.70
CA SER A 210 1.36 -16.63 1.51
C SER A 210 0.17 -17.02 2.38
N GLY A 211 -0.57 -16.03 2.90
CA GLY A 211 -1.83 -16.24 3.61
C GLY A 211 -2.86 -16.99 2.77
N VAL A 212 -2.93 -16.71 1.48
CA VAL A 212 -3.83 -17.40 0.54
C VAL A 212 -3.25 -18.73 0.06
N ALA A 213 -1.98 -18.75 -0.35
CA ALA A 213 -1.36 -19.89 -1.04
C ALA A 213 -1.02 -21.05 -0.11
N ILE A 214 -0.59 -20.80 1.13
CA ILE A 214 -0.22 -21.89 2.06
C ILE A 214 -1.42 -22.78 2.39
N PRO A 215 -2.61 -22.25 2.77
CA PRO A 215 -3.81 -23.08 2.96
C PRO A 215 -4.16 -23.92 1.74
N ILE A 216 -4.05 -23.36 0.54
CA ILE A 216 -4.30 -24.08 -0.73
C ILE A 216 -3.27 -25.19 -0.91
N SER A 217 -1.99 -24.87 -0.89
CA SER A 217 -0.89 -25.80 -1.12
C SER A 217 -0.89 -26.97 -0.14
N VAL A 218 -1.06 -26.70 1.16
CA VAL A 218 -1.14 -27.75 2.20
C VAL A 218 -2.36 -28.64 1.97
N SER A 219 -3.48 -28.07 1.53
CA SER A 219 -4.68 -28.85 1.25
C SER A 219 -4.57 -29.70 -0.01
N LEU A 220 -3.81 -29.26 -1.02
CA LEU A 220 -3.55 -30.04 -2.23
C LEU A 220 -2.71 -31.30 -1.95
N LEU A 221 -1.92 -31.32 -0.87
CA LEU A 221 -1.14 -32.51 -0.48
C LEU A 221 -2.02 -33.74 -0.22
N ARG A 222 -3.32 -33.57 0.07
CA ARG A 222 -4.27 -34.70 0.24
C ARG A 222 -4.51 -35.53 -1.02
N PHE A 223 -4.21 -34.98 -2.20
CA PHE A 223 -4.38 -35.67 -3.48
C PHE A 223 -3.17 -36.50 -3.90
N LEU A 224 -2.06 -36.38 -3.17
CA LEU A 224 -0.89 -37.23 -3.38
C LEU A 224 -1.12 -38.63 -2.76
N PRO A 225 -0.59 -39.70 -3.37
CA PRO A 225 -0.85 -41.09 -2.96
C PRO A 225 -0.03 -41.49 -1.73
N TRP A 226 -0.28 -40.83 -0.59
CA TRP A 226 0.40 -41.13 0.67
C TRP A 226 -0.07 -42.46 1.27
N PRO A 227 0.82 -43.24 1.91
CA PRO A 227 0.40 -44.39 2.72
C PRO A 227 -0.57 -43.95 3.82
N THR A 228 -1.69 -44.64 3.96
CA THR A 228 -2.72 -44.30 4.97
C THR A 228 -2.16 -44.22 6.38
N SER A 229 -1.23 -45.11 6.73
CA SER A 229 -0.54 -45.13 8.03
C SER A 229 0.25 -43.85 8.31
N TRP A 230 0.84 -43.23 7.28
CA TRP A 230 1.58 -41.97 7.41
C TRP A 230 0.63 -40.82 7.64
N VAL A 231 -0.44 -40.74 6.84
CA VAL A 231 -1.46 -39.69 6.95
C VAL A 231 -2.13 -39.73 8.33
N THR A 232 -2.53 -40.92 8.81
CA THR A 232 -3.15 -41.06 10.13
C THR A 232 -2.20 -40.65 11.25
N LYS A 233 -0.94 -41.10 11.22
CA LYS A 233 0.06 -40.72 12.24
C LYS A 233 0.32 -39.21 12.19
N PHE A 234 0.52 -38.64 11.01
CA PHE A 234 0.76 -37.22 10.86
C PHE A 234 -0.38 -36.38 11.43
N ASN A 235 -1.64 -36.70 11.08
CA ASN A 235 -2.79 -35.98 11.61
C ASN A 235 -2.94 -36.16 13.13
N ALA A 236 -2.79 -37.39 13.62
CA ALA A 236 -2.93 -37.72 15.04
C ALA A 236 -1.86 -37.08 15.94
N TYR A 237 -0.65 -36.81 15.43
CA TYR A 237 0.42 -36.20 16.23
C TYR A 237 0.60 -34.70 16.00
N LEU A 238 0.40 -34.20 14.76
CA LEU A 238 0.78 -32.84 14.37
C LEU A 238 -0.40 -31.94 14.02
N ILE A 239 -1.55 -32.47 13.59
CA ILE A 239 -2.67 -31.64 13.12
C ILE A 239 -3.79 -31.57 14.17
N ASP A 240 -4.42 -32.70 14.49
CA ASP A 240 -5.67 -32.77 15.25
C ASP A 240 -5.57 -32.50 16.76
N PRO A 241 -4.45 -32.83 17.45
CA PRO A 241 -4.38 -32.60 18.89
C PRO A 241 -4.51 -31.11 19.25
N PRO A 242 -5.06 -30.78 20.43
CA PRO A 242 -5.00 -29.42 20.95
C PRO A 242 -3.55 -28.96 21.14
N LEU A 243 -3.30 -27.66 20.96
CA LEU A 243 -1.98 -27.08 21.20
C LEU A 243 -1.53 -27.27 22.66
N LEU A 244 -2.42 -26.92 23.60
CA LEU A 244 -2.21 -27.11 25.03
C LEU A 244 -3.42 -27.85 25.63
N GLY A 245 -3.18 -28.64 26.68
CA GLY A 245 -4.25 -29.34 27.40
C GLY A 245 -4.91 -30.50 26.63
N HIS A 246 -6.17 -30.80 26.98
CA HIS A 246 -6.88 -32.00 26.54
C HIS A 246 -8.07 -31.75 25.61
N SER A 247 -8.49 -30.49 25.39
CA SER A 247 -9.64 -30.14 24.55
C SER A 247 -9.34 -28.94 23.66
N HIS A 248 -9.68 -29.05 22.37
CA HIS A 248 -9.61 -27.95 21.39
C HIS A 248 -10.97 -27.25 21.16
N SER A 249 -12.03 -27.70 21.84
CA SER A 249 -13.40 -27.18 21.65
C SER A 249 -13.92 -26.41 22.86
N ALA A 250 -13.12 -26.30 23.93
CA ALA A 250 -13.47 -25.57 25.13
C ALA A 250 -12.87 -24.15 25.12
N PRO A 251 -13.59 -23.14 25.62
CA PRO A 251 -13.04 -21.81 25.81
C PRO A 251 -11.95 -21.82 26.88
N ILE A 252 -10.74 -21.38 26.53
CA ILE A 252 -9.66 -21.13 27.48
C ILE A 252 -9.96 -19.81 28.20
N TRP A 253 -10.16 -19.87 29.52
CA TRP A 253 -10.42 -18.70 30.37
C TRP A 253 -11.55 -17.76 29.87
N GLY A 254 -12.49 -18.29 29.07
CA GLY A 254 -13.58 -17.49 28.47
C GLY A 254 -13.15 -16.52 27.38
N LEU A 255 -11.88 -16.54 26.93
CA LEU A 255 -11.33 -15.58 25.96
C LEU A 255 -11.29 -16.13 24.52
N GLY A 256 -11.06 -17.42 24.34
CA GLY A 256 -10.96 -18.02 23.01
C GLY A 256 -10.99 -19.54 22.98
N ILE A 257 -11.22 -20.10 21.80
CA ILE A 257 -11.20 -21.55 21.55
C ILE A 257 -9.75 -22.00 21.36
N MET A 258 -9.36 -23.09 22.02
CA MET A 258 -8.02 -23.68 21.91
C MET A 258 -7.75 -24.16 20.48
N PRO A 259 -6.73 -23.63 19.78
CA PRO A 259 -6.41 -24.09 18.44
C PRO A 259 -5.89 -25.53 18.46
N THR A 260 -6.14 -26.25 17.37
CA THR A 260 -5.41 -27.49 17.07
C THR A 260 -3.95 -27.17 16.78
N ARG A 261 -3.05 -28.16 16.88
CA ARG A 261 -1.62 -27.97 16.59
C ARG A 261 -1.40 -27.48 15.15
N GLY A 262 -2.15 -27.99 14.17
CA GLY A 262 -2.07 -27.52 12.79
C GLY A 262 -2.48 -26.05 12.65
N GLN A 263 -3.57 -25.64 13.29
CA GLN A 263 -4.00 -24.23 13.31
C GLN A 263 -2.97 -23.33 14.01
N ALA A 264 -2.43 -23.79 15.14
CA ALA A 264 -1.40 -23.07 15.89
C ALA A 264 -0.11 -22.89 15.10
N LEU A 265 0.32 -23.89 14.33
CA LEU A 265 1.48 -23.78 13.44
C LEU A 265 1.28 -22.68 12.39
N PHE A 266 0.10 -22.62 11.77
CA PHE A 266 -0.19 -21.58 10.79
C PHE A 266 -0.31 -20.18 11.45
N ILE A 267 -0.88 -20.08 12.66
CA ILE A 267 -0.89 -18.84 13.43
C ILE A 267 0.54 -18.40 13.78
N ALA A 268 1.39 -19.32 14.22
CA ALA A 268 2.80 -19.04 14.51
C ALA A 268 3.55 -18.58 13.25
N TYR A 269 3.25 -19.19 12.10
CA TYR A 269 3.74 -18.72 10.81
C TYR A 269 3.30 -17.27 10.52
N LEU A 270 2.01 -16.95 10.67
CA LEU A 270 1.49 -15.59 10.47
C LEU A 270 2.20 -14.57 11.37
N TRP A 271 2.44 -14.91 12.64
CA TRP A 271 3.23 -14.08 13.55
C TRP A 271 4.68 -13.91 13.09
N LEU A 272 5.34 -15.02 12.76
CA LEU A 272 6.75 -15.02 12.38
C LEU A 272 6.97 -14.20 11.11
N ILE A 273 6.15 -14.40 10.07
CA ILE A 273 6.29 -13.66 8.82
C ILE A 273 6.04 -12.15 9.03
N ASN A 274 5.04 -11.78 9.83
CA ASN A 274 4.77 -10.37 10.13
C ASN A 274 5.92 -9.73 10.91
N ILE A 275 6.48 -10.41 11.93
CA ILE A 275 7.61 -9.89 12.71
C ILE A 275 8.85 -9.75 11.84
N LEU A 276 9.21 -10.78 11.08
CA LEU A 276 10.41 -10.77 10.25
C LEU A 276 10.34 -9.67 9.20
N LEU A 277 9.23 -9.59 8.46
CA LEU A 277 9.07 -8.58 7.40
C LEU A 277 8.87 -7.17 7.97
N SER A 278 8.42 -7.01 9.21
CA SER A 278 8.39 -5.70 9.87
C SER A 278 9.78 -5.22 10.32
N ALA A 279 10.75 -6.13 10.50
CA ALA A 279 12.04 -5.81 11.12
C ALA A 279 13.22 -5.75 10.15
N CYS A 280 13.10 -6.30 8.94
CA CYS A 280 14.22 -6.44 8.00
C CYS A 280 14.04 -5.63 6.70
N GLY A 281 15.13 -5.46 5.95
CA GLY A 281 15.09 -4.89 4.59
C GLY A 281 14.95 -3.37 4.53
N TYR A 282 15.56 -2.65 5.48
CA TYR A 282 15.61 -1.18 5.47
C TYR A 282 16.92 -0.70 4.86
N GLU A 283 16.83 0.17 3.87
CA GLU A 283 17.98 0.89 3.31
C GLU A 283 18.02 2.31 3.90
N VAL A 284 19.10 2.62 4.60
CA VAL A 284 19.30 3.86 5.34
C VAL A 284 20.54 4.53 4.80
N PHE A 285 20.44 5.80 4.42
CA PHE A 285 21.54 6.56 3.83
C PHE A 285 21.48 8.02 4.26
N LEU A 286 22.65 8.66 4.37
CA LEU A 286 22.80 10.07 4.67
C LEU A 286 23.92 10.66 3.78
N PRO A 287 23.81 11.94 3.37
CA PRO A 287 22.69 12.86 3.62
C PRO A 287 21.48 12.51 2.74
N SER A 288 20.28 12.74 3.26
CA SER A 288 19.01 12.60 2.53
C SER A 288 18.29 13.94 2.47
N LEU A 289 17.70 14.28 1.33
CA LEU A 289 16.87 15.48 1.19
C LEU A 289 15.51 15.36 1.90
N PHE A 290 15.01 14.15 2.11
CA PHE A 290 13.74 13.91 2.81
C PHE A 290 13.88 13.71 4.32
N TYR A 291 15.09 13.39 4.79
CA TYR A 291 15.31 12.98 6.17
C TYR A 291 16.57 13.68 6.72
N PRO A 292 16.44 14.65 7.65
CA PRO A 292 17.58 15.40 8.17
C PRO A 292 18.56 14.54 8.97
N ASP A 293 18.07 13.50 9.66
CA ASP A 293 18.88 12.64 10.52
C ASP A 293 18.50 11.17 10.41
N LYS A 294 19.40 10.31 10.90
CA LYS A 294 19.26 8.85 10.83
C LYS A 294 18.09 8.33 11.65
N GLN A 295 17.83 8.92 12.83
CA GLN A 295 16.80 8.43 13.73
C GLN A 295 15.43 8.63 13.08
N TYR A 296 15.17 9.86 12.62
CA TYR A 296 13.93 10.18 11.92
C TYR A 296 13.72 9.33 10.66
N GLN A 297 14.79 9.09 9.88
CA GLN A 297 14.74 8.22 8.71
C GLN A 297 14.32 6.79 9.07
N VAL A 298 14.94 6.18 10.08
CA VAL A 298 14.64 4.81 10.51
C VAL A 298 13.22 4.70 11.08
N GLU A 299 12.81 5.64 11.94
CA GLU A 299 11.47 5.64 12.52
C GLU A 299 10.39 5.79 11.44
N THR A 300 10.60 6.66 10.45
CA THR A 300 9.69 6.80 9.31
C THR A 300 9.56 5.50 8.53
N TRP A 301 10.67 4.82 8.22
CA TRP A 301 10.63 3.56 7.49
C TRP A 301 9.92 2.46 8.26
N VAL A 302 10.17 2.35 9.55
CA VAL A 302 9.48 1.38 10.41
C VAL A 302 7.98 1.69 10.49
N ALA A 303 7.61 2.96 10.64
CA ALA A 303 6.20 3.37 10.67
C ALA A 303 5.48 3.08 9.33
N ASN A 304 6.10 3.42 8.20
CA ASN A 304 5.56 3.13 6.86
C ASN A 304 5.40 1.64 6.62
N ARG A 305 6.40 0.82 7.01
CA ARG A 305 6.30 -0.64 6.94
C ARG A 305 5.08 -1.15 7.70
N PHE A 306 4.87 -0.72 8.93
CA PHE A 306 3.70 -1.14 9.70
C PHE A 306 2.38 -0.73 9.02
N GLY A 307 2.31 0.47 8.45
CA GLY A 307 1.15 0.94 7.69
C GLY A 307 0.84 0.03 6.50
N VAL A 308 1.82 -0.20 5.61
CA VAL A 308 1.64 -1.02 4.40
C VAL A 308 1.30 -2.47 4.73
N LEU A 309 1.98 -3.07 5.72
CA LEU A 309 1.68 -4.45 6.13
C LEU A 309 0.27 -4.57 6.75
N SER A 310 -0.20 -3.54 7.46
CA SER A 310 -1.57 -3.49 7.97
C SER A 310 -2.59 -3.47 6.82
N PHE A 311 -2.36 -2.61 5.81
CA PHE A 311 -3.20 -2.54 4.60
C PHE A 311 -3.23 -3.88 3.85
N ALA A 312 -2.07 -4.54 3.70
CA ALA A 312 -1.98 -5.84 3.04
C ALA A 312 -2.76 -6.96 3.76
N GLN A 313 -3.00 -6.83 5.06
CA GLN A 313 -3.80 -7.79 5.82
C GLN A 313 -5.31 -7.56 5.70
N LEU A 314 -5.78 -6.34 5.40
CA LEU A 314 -7.22 -6.06 5.22
C LEU A 314 -7.94 -7.03 4.26
N PRO A 315 -7.43 -7.31 3.03
CA PRO A 315 -8.10 -8.24 2.14
C PRO A 315 -8.08 -9.67 2.69
N LEU A 316 -7.02 -10.07 3.40
CA LEU A 316 -6.91 -11.38 4.03
C LEU A 316 -7.94 -11.54 5.17
N VAL A 317 -8.13 -10.50 5.98
CA VAL A 317 -9.12 -10.44 7.06
C VAL A 317 -10.53 -10.65 6.50
N LEU A 318 -10.90 -9.95 5.42
CA LEU A 318 -12.22 -10.09 4.80
C LEU A 318 -12.39 -11.45 4.11
N LEU A 319 -11.34 -11.95 3.44
CA LEU A 319 -11.35 -13.26 2.78
C LEU A 319 -11.66 -14.39 3.77
N TYR A 320 -11.02 -14.39 4.93
CA TYR A 320 -11.23 -15.39 5.97
C TYR A 320 -12.58 -15.27 6.68
N ALA A 321 -13.21 -14.09 6.68
CA ALA A 321 -14.54 -13.89 7.25
C ALA A 321 -15.68 -14.37 6.36
N GLY A 322 -15.46 -14.44 5.04
CA GLY A 322 -16.49 -14.77 4.06
C GLY A 322 -17.03 -16.20 4.22
N ARG A 323 -18.35 -16.40 4.03
CA ARG A 323 -18.95 -17.74 3.93
C ARG A 323 -18.91 -18.29 2.50
N ASN A 324 -18.61 -17.41 1.55
CA ASN A 324 -18.56 -17.68 0.11
C ASN A 324 -17.17 -17.44 -0.45
N ASN A 325 -16.15 -17.71 0.35
CA ASN A 325 -14.78 -17.52 -0.10
C ASN A 325 -14.32 -18.74 -0.91
N ILE A 326 -13.45 -18.49 -1.89
CA ILE A 326 -12.89 -19.53 -2.77
C ILE A 326 -12.04 -20.53 -1.97
N LEU A 327 -11.43 -20.09 -0.87
CA LEU A 327 -10.60 -20.94 -0.02
C LEU A 327 -11.40 -22.09 0.60
N LEU A 328 -12.63 -21.88 1.06
CA LEU A 328 -13.51 -22.94 1.59
C LEU A 328 -13.70 -24.07 0.58
N TRP A 329 -13.84 -23.73 -0.70
CA TRP A 329 -14.02 -24.70 -1.78
C TRP A 329 -12.72 -25.45 -2.10
N LEU A 330 -11.59 -24.74 -2.16
CA LEU A 330 -10.30 -25.33 -2.53
C LEU A 330 -9.66 -26.15 -1.40
N THR A 331 -9.73 -25.68 -0.16
CA THR A 331 -8.99 -26.27 0.97
C THR A 331 -9.77 -27.36 1.69
N ASN A 332 -11.11 -27.37 1.60
CA ASN A 332 -11.98 -28.20 2.44
C ASN A 332 -11.75 -27.98 3.95
N TRP A 333 -11.21 -26.83 4.34
CA TRP A 333 -11.13 -26.43 5.74
C TRP A 333 -12.50 -25.96 6.22
N SER A 334 -12.76 -26.14 7.52
CA SER A 334 -14.01 -25.68 8.12
C SER A 334 -14.08 -24.15 8.14
N HIS A 335 -15.29 -23.60 8.05
CA HIS A 335 -15.51 -22.17 8.26
C HIS A 335 -15.07 -21.72 9.66
N SER A 336 -15.16 -22.58 10.67
CA SER A 336 -14.64 -22.30 12.02
C SER A 336 -13.12 -22.08 12.04
N THR A 337 -12.38 -22.81 11.19
CA THR A 337 -10.93 -22.62 11.03
C THR A 337 -10.65 -21.26 10.41
N PHE A 338 -11.33 -20.88 9.33
CA PHE A 338 -11.15 -19.56 8.74
C PHE A 338 -11.56 -18.42 9.69
N LEU A 339 -12.60 -18.58 10.50
CA LEU A 339 -12.93 -17.58 11.53
C LEU A 339 -11.88 -17.49 12.66
N LEU A 340 -11.14 -18.57 12.96
CA LEU A 340 -9.98 -18.49 13.82
C LEU A 340 -8.88 -17.65 13.18
N LEU A 341 -8.59 -17.89 11.90
CA LEU A 341 -7.56 -17.15 11.15
C LEU A 341 -7.93 -15.68 10.94
N HIS A 342 -9.20 -15.39 10.65
CA HIS A 342 -9.74 -14.03 10.59
C HIS A 342 -9.43 -13.24 11.85
N ARG A 343 -9.64 -13.83 13.04
CA ARG A 343 -9.36 -13.16 14.32
C ARG A 343 -7.88 -12.84 14.51
N TRP A 344 -7.00 -13.78 14.17
CA TRP A 344 -5.55 -13.56 14.30
C TRP A 344 -5.01 -12.59 13.26
N ALA A 345 -5.46 -12.68 12.00
CA ALA A 345 -5.13 -11.71 10.97
C ALA A 345 -5.66 -10.31 11.32
N ALA A 346 -6.88 -10.20 11.84
CA ALA A 346 -7.46 -8.93 12.28
C ALA A 346 -6.68 -8.32 13.45
N PHE A 347 -6.22 -9.17 14.38
CA PHE A 347 -5.37 -8.72 15.48
C PHE A 347 -4.01 -8.21 14.99
N LEU A 348 -3.34 -8.92 14.08
CA LEU A 348 -2.06 -8.49 13.50
C LEU A 348 -2.21 -7.20 12.69
N CYS A 349 -3.28 -7.08 11.89
CA CYS A 349 -3.63 -5.89 11.13
C CYS A 349 -3.84 -4.67 12.05
N MET A 350 -4.64 -4.84 13.11
CA MET A 350 -4.85 -3.82 14.14
C MET A 350 -3.56 -3.47 14.88
N LEU A 351 -2.77 -4.46 15.29
CA LEU A 351 -1.51 -4.25 16.00
C LEU A 351 -0.54 -3.41 15.16
N GLN A 352 -0.40 -3.71 13.87
CA GLN A 352 0.44 -2.94 12.96
C GLN A 352 -0.09 -1.51 12.76
N ALA A 353 -1.40 -1.32 12.64
CA ALA A 353 -1.98 0.04 12.57
C ALA A 353 -1.66 0.85 13.84
N VAL A 354 -1.80 0.23 15.02
CA VAL A 354 -1.46 0.87 16.30
C VAL A 354 0.03 1.19 16.40
N LEU A 355 0.91 0.28 15.99
CA LEU A 355 2.36 0.52 15.99
C LEU A 355 2.74 1.65 15.02
N HIS A 356 2.16 1.67 13.81
CA HIS A 356 2.29 2.78 12.87
C HIS A 356 1.91 4.12 13.52
N SER A 357 0.75 4.19 14.16
CA SER A 357 0.29 5.41 14.84
C SER A 357 1.16 5.82 16.01
N ILE A 358 1.65 4.88 16.82
CA ILE A 358 2.50 5.17 17.98
C ILE A 358 3.85 5.76 17.53
N VAL A 359 4.47 5.21 16.48
CA VAL A 359 5.75 5.72 15.99
C VAL A 359 5.59 7.12 15.39
N TYR A 360 4.54 7.37 14.59
CA TYR A 360 4.27 8.71 14.08
C TYR A 360 3.95 9.73 15.19
N LEU A 361 3.16 9.33 16.19
CA LEU A 361 2.88 10.18 17.34
C LEU A 361 4.16 10.50 18.13
N HIS A 362 5.06 9.51 18.30
CA HIS A 362 6.36 9.73 18.93
C HIS A 362 7.18 10.76 18.15
N MET A 363 7.34 10.59 16.84
CA MET A 363 8.10 11.53 16.01
C MET A 363 7.53 12.96 16.10
N ALA A 364 6.20 13.11 16.04
CA ALA A 364 5.55 14.42 16.08
C ALA A 364 5.60 15.11 17.46
N VAL A 365 5.52 14.35 18.56
CA VAL A 365 5.63 14.90 19.92
C VAL A 365 7.09 15.20 20.30
N ALA A 366 8.04 14.44 19.75
CA ALA A 366 9.46 14.66 19.95
C ALA A 366 10.08 15.67 18.96
N HIS A 367 9.27 16.26 18.08
CA HIS A 367 9.69 17.18 17.02
C HIS A 367 10.81 16.63 16.12
N LEU A 368 10.79 15.32 15.84
CA LEU A 368 11.77 14.66 14.99
C LEU A 368 11.48 14.98 13.52
N GLY A 369 12.54 15.29 12.76
CA GLY A 369 12.41 15.59 11.33
C GLY A 369 11.61 16.86 11.01
N GLY A 370 11.30 17.70 12.00
CA GLY A 370 10.45 18.87 11.84
C GLY A 370 8.94 18.61 11.94
N LEU A 371 8.50 17.37 12.23
CA LEU A 371 7.07 17.11 12.49
C LEU A 371 6.63 17.75 13.80
N ASP A 372 5.51 18.44 13.79
CA ASP A 372 4.85 18.95 15.00
C ASP A 372 3.45 18.35 15.17
N HIS A 373 3.13 17.87 16.37
CA HIS A 373 1.82 17.25 16.60
C HIS A 373 0.64 18.23 16.45
N ALA A 374 0.79 19.49 16.86
CA ALA A 374 -0.30 20.45 16.80
C ALA A 374 -0.63 20.81 15.35
N GLU A 375 0.38 20.91 14.49
CA GLU A 375 0.22 21.14 13.04
C GLU A 375 -0.32 19.89 12.34
N GLU A 376 0.30 18.73 12.57
CA GLU A 376 -0.03 17.52 11.81
C GLU A 376 -1.39 16.93 12.21
N SER A 377 -1.83 17.11 13.46
CA SER A 377 -3.07 16.49 13.94
C SER A 377 -4.35 17.09 13.34
N VAL A 378 -4.28 18.29 12.77
CA VAL A 378 -5.42 18.92 12.07
C VAL A 378 -5.49 18.51 10.60
N GLU A 379 -4.44 17.88 10.07
CA GLU A 379 -4.41 17.47 8.67
C GLU A 379 -5.35 16.30 8.37
N PRO A 380 -6.05 16.30 7.21
CA PRO A 380 -6.99 15.25 6.83
C PRO A 380 -6.44 13.85 6.94
N TYR A 381 -5.23 13.65 6.42
CA TYR A 381 -4.62 12.34 6.42
C TYR A 381 -4.40 11.84 7.87
N TRP A 382 -4.05 12.71 8.81
CA TRP A 382 -3.74 12.35 10.19
C TRP A 382 -4.98 11.98 10.99
N TYR A 383 -6.00 12.83 11.04
CA TYR A 383 -7.19 12.55 11.85
C TYR A 383 -8.02 11.37 11.28
N TRP A 384 -8.04 11.16 9.96
CA TRP A 384 -8.62 9.95 9.38
C TRP A 384 -7.84 8.69 9.75
N GLY A 385 -6.51 8.79 9.89
CA GLY A 385 -5.66 7.73 10.43
C GLY A 385 -6.01 7.38 11.89
N ILE A 386 -6.28 8.39 12.72
CA ILE A 386 -6.75 8.20 14.11
C ILE A 386 -8.10 7.47 14.11
N ILE A 387 -9.07 7.95 13.32
CA ILE A 387 -10.41 7.34 13.21
C ILE A 387 -10.30 5.88 12.79
N GLY A 388 -9.50 5.59 11.76
CA GLY A 388 -9.27 4.22 11.26
C GLY A 388 -8.68 3.30 12.33
N THR A 389 -7.62 3.75 13.00
CA THR A 389 -6.92 2.96 14.04
C THR A 389 -7.81 2.70 15.25
N LEU A 390 -8.55 3.71 15.72
CA LEU A 390 -9.50 3.56 16.83
C LEU A 390 -10.66 2.62 16.45
N ALA A 391 -11.17 2.70 15.21
CA ALA A 391 -12.20 1.78 14.74
C ALA A 391 -11.70 0.32 14.75
N MET A 392 -10.46 0.08 14.29
CA MET A 392 -9.83 -1.25 14.33
C MET A 392 -9.61 -1.76 15.75
N ALA A 393 -9.09 -0.93 16.64
CA ALA A 393 -8.90 -1.28 18.04
C ALA A 393 -10.23 -1.61 18.73
N LEU A 394 -11.26 -0.77 18.51
CA LEU A 394 -12.59 -0.97 19.06
C LEU A 394 -13.24 -2.25 18.52
N MET A 395 -13.07 -2.57 17.22
CA MET A 395 -13.55 -3.84 16.66
C MET A 395 -12.96 -5.03 17.40
N VAL A 396 -11.65 -5.05 17.65
CA VAL A 396 -10.99 -6.17 18.36
C VAL A 396 -11.49 -6.26 19.80
N VAL A 397 -11.57 -5.14 20.52
CA VAL A 397 -12.04 -5.09 21.91
C VAL A 397 -13.52 -5.48 22.02
N LEU A 398 -14.40 -5.10 21.10
CA LEU A 398 -15.80 -5.52 21.13
C LEU A 398 -15.99 -6.97 20.66
N SER A 399 -15.00 -7.55 20.00
CA SER A 399 -15.03 -8.92 19.48
C SER A 399 -14.63 -9.99 20.51
N VAL A 400 -14.26 -9.63 21.75
CA VAL A 400 -13.93 -10.64 22.77
C VAL A 400 -15.12 -11.53 23.06
N GLN A 401 -14.85 -12.82 23.28
CA GLN A 401 -15.86 -13.87 23.35
C GLN A 401 -17.00 -13.59 24.35
N PRO A 402 -16.78 -13.08 25.58
CA PRO A 402 -17.86 -12.83 26.53
C PRO A 402 -18.86 -11.76 26.05
N ILE A 403 -18.38 -10.71 25.37
CA ILE A 403 -19.23 -9.63 24.86
C ILE A 403 -20.10 -10.17 23.72
N ARG A 404 -19.46 -10.84 22.75
CA ARG A 404 -20.16 -11.41 21.58
C ARG A 404 -21.23 -12.44 21.96
N GLN A 405 -21.01 -13.21 23.01
CA GLN A 405 -21.99 -14.21 23.47
C GLN A 405 -23.20 -13.58 24.16
N ARG A 406 -23.06 -12.42 24.80
CA ARG A 406 -24.14 -11.74 25.53
C ARG A 406 -25.01 -10.87 24.64
N VAL A 407 -24.42 -10.18 23.67
CA VAL A 407 -25.12 -9.19 22.81
C VAL A 407 -24.78 -9.38 21.33
N TYR A 408 -24.99 -10.58 20.81
CA TYR A 408 -24.55 -10.98 19.45
C TYR A 408 -25.04 -10.05 18.33
N GLU A 409 -26.33 -9.70 18.31
CA GLU A 409 -26.91 -8.85 17.25
C GLU A 409 -26.30 -7.45 17.25
N ALA A 410 -26.13 -6.85 18.44
CA ALA A 410 -25.50 -5.54 18.59
C ALA A 410 -24.01 -5.59 18.21
N PHE A 411 -23.30 -6.64 18.65
CA PHE A 411 -21.92 -6.91 18.25
C PHE A 411 -21.80 -6.93 16.72
N LEU A 412 -22.65 -7.70 16.03
CA LEU A 412 -22.58 -7.85 14.58
C LEU A 412 -22.84 -6.52 13.86
N ALA A 413 -23.86 -5.78 14.28
CA ALA A 413 -24.20 -4.48 13.68
C ALA A 413 -23.07 -3.46 13.88
N ILE A 414 -22.56 -3.33 15.11
CA ILE A 414 -21.46 -2.41 15.44
C ILE A 414 -20.18 -2.81 14.70
N HIS A 415 -19.87 -4.11 14.62
CA HIS A 415 -18.68 -4.60 13.92
C HIS A 415 -18.72 -4.28 12.42
N ILE A 416 -19.88 -4.41 11.77
CA ILE A 416 -20.04 -4.05 10.35
C ILE A 416 -19.90 -2.53 10.17
N ALA A 417 -20.52 -1.73 11.04
CA ALA A 417 -20.43 -0.27 10.96
C ALA A 417 -18.97 0.21 11.13
N LEU A 418 -18.25 -0.37 12.11
CA LEU A 418 -16.83 -0.09 12.33
C LEU A 418 -15.96 -0.57 11.16
N ALA A 419 -16.27 -1.72 10.55
CA ALA A 419 -15.54 -2.20 9.38
C ALA A 419 -15.68 -1.26 8.18
N VAL A 420 -16.89 -0.72 7.94
CA VAL A 420 -17.09 0.34 6.92
C VAL A 420 -16.28 1.58 7.28
N MET A 421 -16.33 2.02 8.54
CA MET A 421 -15.58 3.19 9.00
C MET A 421 -14.06 2.99 8.89
N THR A 422 -13.54 1.79 9.12
CA THR A 422 -12.13 1.47 8.88
C THR A 422 -11.78 1.59 7.40
N ILE A 423 -12.55 1.02 6.48
CA ILE A 423 -12.26 1.12 5.04
C ILE A 423 -12.31 2.57 4.57
N VAL A 424 -13.31 3.34 4.99
CA VAL A 424 -13.46 4.77 4.67
C VAL A 424 -12.31 5.57 5.29
N GLY A 425 -11.98 5.32 6.56
CA GLY A 425 -10.89 5.98 7.27
C GLY A 425 -9.54 5.69 6.62
N CYS A 426 -9.26 4.44 6.25
CA CYS A 426 -8.06 4.08 5.50
C CYS A 426 -7.99 4.79 4.15
N TYR A 427 -9.11 4.91 3.42
CA TYR A 427 -9.13 5.60 2.12
C TYR A 427 -8.81 7.09 2.25
N TYR A 428 -9.44 7.78 3.20
CA TYR A 428 -9.19 9.20 3.45
C TYR A 428 -7.91 9.46 4.25
N HIS A 429 -7.31 8.46 4.88
CA HIS A 429 -5.99 8.55 5.47
C HIS A 429 -4.90 8.62 4.39
N ILE A 430 -5.00 7.87 3.29
CA ILE A 430 -3.95 7.84 2.25
C ILE A 430 -4.16 8.85 1.13
N THR A 431 -5.41 9.09 0.73
CA THR A 431 -5.71 9.85 -0.50
C THR A 431 -5.30 11.32 -0.44
N PRO A 432 -5.52 12.06 0.67
CA PRO A 432 -5.11 13.46 0.75
C PRO A 432 -3.59 13.66 0.69
N LYS A 433 -2.81 12.71 1.23
CA LYS A 433 -1.35 12.83 1.31
C LYS A 433 -0.62 12.25 0.08
N TYR A 434 -1.09 11.11 -0.43
CA TYR A 434 -0.40 10.37 -1.50
C TYR A 434 -1.12 10.43 -2.85
N GLY A 435 -2.30 11.08 -2.94
CA GLY A 435 -3.10 11.06 -4.15
C GLY A 435 -3.44 9.63 -4.58
N GLN A 436 -3.48 9.37 -5.88
CA GLN A 436 -3.69 8.03 -6.46
C GLN A 436 -2.39 7.45 -7.07
N ASP A 437 -1.26 8.14 -6.92
CA ASP A 437 -0.04 7.83 -7.68
C ASP A 437 0.77 6.69 -7.06
N TYR A 438 0.62 6.46 -5.76
CA TYR A 438 1.35 5.42 -5.01
C TYR A 438 0.62 4.06 -5.01
N GLY A 439 -0.67 4.02 -5.39
CA GLY A 439 -1.42 2.76 -5.50
C GLY A 439 -1.78 2.07 -4.19
N PHE A 440 -1.56 2.68 -3.02
CA PHE A 440 -1.95 2.13 -1.71
C PHE A 440 -3.45 1.78 -1.63
N GLN A 441 -4.29 2.49 -2.38
CA GLN A 441 -5.73 2.24 -2.51
C GLN A 441 -6.04 0.84 -3.07
N THR A 442 -5.12 0.23 -3.81
CA THR A 442 -5.28 -1.10 -4.39
C THR A 442 -5.61 -2.15 -3.32
N TRP A 443 -4.98 -2.09 -2.15
CA TRP A 443 -5.31 -2.98 -1.01
C TRP A 443 -6.76 -2.85 -0.57
N LEU A 444 -7.30 -1.62 -0.55
CA LEU A 444 -8.69 -1.34 -0.21
C LEU A 444 -9.64 -1.82 -1.32
N TYR A 445 -9.29 -1.61 -2.58
CA TYR A 445 -10.09 -2.10 -3.71
C TYR A 445 -10.21 -3.62 -3.72
N ILE A 446 -9.12 -4.35 -3.46
CA ILE A 446 -9.16 -5.81 -3.29
C ILE A 446 -10.07 -6.18 -2.11
N THR A 447 -9.92 -5.51 -0.98
CA THR A 447 -10.74 -5.74 0.22
C THR A 447 -12.25 -5.55 -0.07
N ILE A 448 -12.61 -4.45 -0.72
CA ILE A 448 -13.98 -4.13 -1.11
C ILE A 448 -14.51 -5.16 -2.10
N ALA A 449 -13.72 -5.53 -3.12
CA ALA A 449 -14.11 -6.51 -4.13
C ALA A 449 -14.43 -7.87 -3.49
N LEU A 450 -13.58 -8.35 -2.57
CA LEU A 450 -13.82 -9.59 -1.84
C LEU A 450 -15.07 -9.52 -0.97
N TRP A 451 -15.31 -8.38 -0.32
CA TRP A 451 -16.48 -8.21 0.53
C TRP A 451 -17.78 -8.16 -0.27
N VAL A 452 -17.82 -7.37 -1.35
CA VAL A 452 -18.98 -7.28 -2.25
C VAL A 452 -19.27 -8.64 -2.89
N PHE A 453 -18.23 -9.38 -3.31
CA PHE A 453 -18.39 -10.72 -3.87
C PHE A 453 -19.08 -11.68 -2.88
N ASP A 454 -18.65 -11.72 -1.60
CA ASP A 454 -19.30 -12.59 -0.60
C ASP A 454 -20.79 -12.27 -0.44
N ARG A 455 -21.15 -10.97 -0.43
CA ARG A 455 -22.52 -10.50 -0.27
C ARG A 455 -23.38 -10.78 -1.50
N ALA A 456 -22.85 -10.52 -2.68
CA ALA A 456 -23.51 -10.82 -3.95
C ALA A 456 -23.78 -12.32 -4.10
N ALA A 457 -22.79 -13.18 -3.79
CA ALA A 457 -22.96 -14.63 -3.83
C ALA A 457 -24.02 -15.13 -2.84
N ARG A 458 -24.13 -14.49 -1.67
CA ARG A 458 -25.18 -14.79 -0.69
C ARG A 458 -26.55 -14.42 -1.22
N LEU A 459 -26.70 -13.21 -1.75
CA LEU A 459 -27.96 -12.72 -2.32
C LEU A 459 -28.42 -13.62 -3.48
N ALA A 460 -27.52 -13.98 -4.40
CA ALA A 460 -27.81 -14.86 -5.52
C ALA A 460 -28.34 -16.24 -5.07
N ARG A 461 -27.76 -16.82 -4.01
CA ARG A 461 -28.26 -18.09 -3.45
C ARG A 461 -29.60 -17.94 -2.75
N SER A 462 -29.82 -16.85 -2.00
CA SER A 462 -31.12 -16.57 -1.38
C SER A 462 -32.22 -16.43 -2.44
N ILE A 463 -31.95 -15.70 -3.53
CA ILE A 463 -32.87 -15.55 -4.66
C ILE A 463 -33.13 -16.92 -5.31
N ARG A 464 -32.08 -17.71 -5.61
CA ARG A 464 -32.25 -19.06 -6.19
C ARG A 464 -33.07 -19.99 -5.28
N GLY A 465 -32.86 -19.93 -3.97
CA GLY A 465 -33.64 -20.69 -2.99
C GLY A 465 -35.11 -20.26 -2.94
N GLY A 466 -35.38 -18.94 -2.93
CA GLY A 466 -36.73 -18.39 -2.97
C GLY A 466 -37.47 -18.72 -4.27
N ILE A 467 -36.79 -18.70 -5.42
CA ILE A 467 -37.35 -19.10 -6.72
C ILE A 467 -37.72 -20.59 -6.72
N LYS A 468 -36.91 -21.47 -6.14
CA LYS A 468 -37.23 -22.91 -6.02
C LYS A 468 -38.47 -23.16 -5.16
N LEU A 469 -38.59 -22.45 -4.03
CA LEU A 469 -39.76 -22.52 -3.16
C LEU A 469 -41.04 -22.01 -3.85
N CYS A 470 -40.95 -20.94 -4.66
CA CYS A 470 -42.09 -20.48 -5.47
C CYS A 470 -42.44 -21.42 -6.63
N GLY A 471 -41.45 -22.09 -7.22
CA GLY A 471 -41.67 -23.10 -8.28
C GLY A 471 -42.31 -24.40 -7.78
N GLU A 472 -42.01 -24.81 -6.55
CA GLU A 472 -42.63 -25.98 -5.91
C GLU A 472 -44.00 -25.65 -5.27
N SER A 473 -44.25 -24.38 -4.92
CA SER A 473 -45.55 -23.90 -4.42
C SER A 473 -46.71 -24.03 -5.43
N GLY A 474 -46.44 -24.43 -6.68
CA GLY A 474 -47.47 -24.74 -7.68
C GLY A 474 -48.16 -26.10 -7.50
N LYS A 475 -47.74 -26.95 -6.55
CA LYS A 475 -48.37 -28.25 -6.27
C LYS A 475 -48.58 -28.46 -4.76
N THR A 476 -49.85 -28.30 -4.37
CA THR A 476 -50.55 -28.91 -3.21
C THR A 476 -50.22 -28.50 -1.75
N THR A 477 -51.11 -27.64 -1.21
CA THR A 477 -51.87 -27.72 0.07
C THR A 477 -51.20 -27.65 1.47
N PRO A 478 -51.93 -27.12 2.49
CA PRO A 478 -51.36 -26.50 3.68
C PRO A 478 -51.26 -27.47 4.88
N SER A 479 -50.04 -27.76 5.32
CA SER A 479 -49.78 -28.44 6.60
C SER A 479 -48.69 -27.80 7.46
N LEU A 480 -48.04 -26.72 6.98
CA LEU A 480 -46.84 -26.16 7.60
C LEU A 480 -47.06 -25.21 8.79
N TRP A 481 -48.30 -25.05 9.27
CA TRP A 481 -48.59 -24.21 10.45
C TRP A 481 -48.58 -25.00 11.77
N ARG A 482 -48.37 -26.32 11.73
CA ARG A 482 -48.41 -27.18 12.93
C ARG A 482 -47.04 -27.55 13.52
N GLU A 483 -45.93 -27.19 12.87
CA GLU A 483 -44.56 -27.53 13.31
C GLU A 483 -43.74 -26.37 13.90
N LEU A 484 -44.26 -25.12 13.82
CA LEU A 484 -43.59 -23.93 14.35
C LEU A 484 -43.77 -23.68 15.86
N SER A 485 -44.41 -24.60 16.58
CA SER A 485 -44.66 -24.49 18.04
C SER A 485 -43.88 -25.49 18.90
N SER A 486 -42.87 -26.19 18.35
CA SER A 486 -42.02 -27.07 19.17
C SER A 486 -40.79 -26.33 19.72
N PRO A 487 -40.50 -26.42 21.04
CA PRO A 487 -39.36 -25.73 21.68
C PRO A 487 -37.96 -26.16 21.21
N SER A 488 -37.85 -27.22 20.40
CA SER A 488 -36.58 -27.80 19.93
C SER A 488 -35.94 -27.02 18.77
N ALA A 489 -36.68 -26.17 18.07
CA ALA A 489 -36.17 -25.41 16.92
C ALA A 489 -35.29 -24.19 17.29
N LEU A 490 -35.35 -23.73 18.55
CA LEU A 490 -34.61 -22.55 19.02
C LEU A 490 -33.14 -22.85 19.40
N ALA A 491 -32.73 -24.11 19.47
CA ALA A 491 -31.39 -24.50 19.94
C ALA A 491 -30.28 -24.43 18.86
N LEU A 492 -30.64 -24.37 17.57
CA LEU A 492 -29.66 -24.46 16.46
C LEU A 492 -29.10 -23.11 15.97
N TYR A 493 -29.55 -21.99 16.55
CA TYR A 493 -29.10 -20.64 16.17
C TYR A 493 -28.01 -20.03 17.09
N ARG A 494 -27.49 -20.79 18.07
CA ARG A 494 -26.49 -20.31 19.04
C ARG A 494 -25.16 -21.11 19.03
N LEU A 495 -24.52 -21.22 17.86
CA LEU A 495 -23.11 -21.61 17.76
C LEU A 495 -22.32 -20.64 16.87
#